data_AF-A0A932SS72-F1
#
_entry.id   AF-A0A932SS72-F1
#
_cell.length_a   1.000
_cell.length_b   1.000
_cell.length_c   1.000
_cell.angle_alpha   90.00
_cell.angle_beta   90.00
_cell.angle_gamma   90.00
#
_symmetry.space_group_name_H-M   'P 1'
#
loop_
_entity.id
_entity.type
_entity.pdbx_description
1 polymer ?
#
loop_
_entity_poly.entity_id
_entity_poly.type
_entity_poly.pdbx_seq_one_letter_code
_entity_poly.pdbx_strand_id
1 'polypeptide(L)' 'MHVLAFSTPSRPEWRWRIVNYAGDVIEESRTSFPTIARAVSAGGERLASLNIVDRSTRPTPYGRSTAFLRSR' A
#
# COMPACT_ATOMS: atom_id res chain seq x y z
N MET A 1 7.07 0.77 5.50
CA MET A 1 6.04 -0.08 4.88
C MET A 1 4.96 -0.40 5.91
N HIS A 2 3.72 -0.53 5.49
CA HIS A 2 2.58 -0.84 6.36
C HIS A 2 1.72 -1.94 5.76
N VAL A 3 1.10 -2.73 6.64
CA VAL A 3 0.06 -3.69 6.28
C VAL A 3 -1.30 -3.03 6.53
N LEU A 4 -2.16 -3.01 5.53
CA LEU A 4 -3.51 -2.50 5.62
C LEU A 4 -4.49 -3.63 5.32
N ALA A 5 -5.46 -3.83 6.19
CA ALA A 5 -6.59 -4.69 5.89
C ALA A 5 -7.74 -3.87 5.29
N PHE A 6 -8.42 -4.44 4.30
CA PHE A 6 -9.55 -3.82 3.63
C PHE A 6 -10.61 -4.85 3.26
N SER A 7 -11.86 -4.42 3.22
CA SER A 7 -12.99 -5.15 2.67
C SER A 7 -13.80 -4.19 1.80
N THR A 8 -14.59 -4.71 0.87
CA THR A 8 -15.39 -3.90 -0.06
C THR A 8 -16.85 -4.35 0.01
N PRO A 9 -17.84 -3.49 -0.26
CA PRO A 9 -19.25 -3.89 -0.22
C PRO A 9 -19.58 -5.10 -1.12
N SER A 10 -18.92 -5.20 -2.28
CA SER A 10 -19.09 -6.33 -3.22
C SER A 10 -18.34 -7.60 -2.81
N ARG A 11 -17.37 -7.49 -1.90
CA ARG A 11 -16.56 -8.60 -1.36
C ARG A 11 -16.29 -8.32 0.13
N PRO A 12 -17.21 -8.72 1.02
CA PRO A 12 -17.16 -8.38 2.45
C PRO A 12 -16.03 -9.10 3.19
N GLU A 13 -15.44 -10.10 2.56
CA GLU A 13 -14.21 -10.77 2.95
C GLU A 13 -13.06 -9.77 3.18
N TRP A 14 -12.25 -10.00 4.22
CA TRP A 14 -11.07 -9.19 4.50
C TRP A 14 -9.89 -9.63 3.65
N ARG A 15 -9.17 -8.67 3.11
CA ARG A 15 -7.89 -8.87 2.42
C ARG A 15 -6.87 -7.92 3.02
N TRP A 16 -5.59 -8.24 2.86
CA TRP A 16 -4.52 -7.33 3.25
C TRP A 16 -3.78 -6.83 2.02
N ARG A 17 -3.18 -5.65 2.14
CA ARG A 17 -2.21 -5.11 1.18
C ARG A 17 -1.04 -4.52 1.93
N ILE A 18 0.14 -4.65 1.36
CA ILE A 18 1.37 -4.03 1.85
C ILE A 18 1.60 -2.78 1.02
N VAL A 19 1.77 -1.65 1.71
CA VAL A 19 1.98 -0.34 1.10
C VAL A 19 3.32 0.22 1.55
N ASN A 20 4.07 0.80 0.62
CA ASN A 20 5.31 1.50 0.93
C ASN A 20 5.05 2.90 1.50
N TYR A 21 6.08 3.62 1.90
CA TYR A 21 5.89 4.98 2.44
C TYR A 21 5.52 6.03 1.38
N ALA A 22 5.73 5.71 0.09
CA ALA A 22 5.30 6.55 -1.02
C ALA A 22 3.79 6.41 -1.34
N GLY A 23 3.14 5.36 -0.82
CA GLY A 23 1.72 5.05 -1.06
C GLY A 23 1.49 3.98 -2.13
N ASP A 24 2.55 3.40 -2.70
CA ASP A 24 2.44 2.32 -3.68
C ASP A 24 2.11 0.99 -3.00
N VAL A 25 1.21 0.23 -3.64
CA VAL A 25 0.89 -1.13 -3.24
C VAL A 25 2.00 -2.05 -3.72
N ILE A 26 2.72 -2.63 -2.77
CA ILE A 26 3.81 -3.59 -3.03
C ILE A 26 3.26 -4.99 -3.27
N GLU A 27 2.29 -5.41 -2.46
CA GLU A 27 1.65 -6.71 -2.59
C GLU A 27 0.22 -6.68 -2.05
N GLU A 28 -0.67 -7.47 -2.63
CA GLU A 28 -2.05 -7.66 -2.19
C GLU A 28 -2.36 -9.15 -1.98
N SER A 29 -3.13 -9.47 -0.94
CA SER A 29 -3.54 -10.83 -0.63
C SER A 29 -4.51 -11.37 -1.66
N ARG A 30 -4.16 -12.51 -2.27
CA ARG A 30 -5.08 -13.27 -3.14
C ARG A 30 -6.14 -14.03 -2.33
N THR A 31 -5.81 -14.36 -1.09
CA THR A 31 -6.70 -15.03 -0.14
C THR A 31 -7.56 -14.04 0.63
N SER A 32 -8.78 -14.45 0.90
CA SER A 32 -9.70 -13.78 1.81
C SER A 32 -9.58 -14.31 3.24
N PHE A 33 -9.92 -13.46 4.19
CA PHE A 33 -9.92 -13.76 5.61
C PHE A 33 -11.27 -13.36 6.23
N PRO A 34 -11.76 -14.11 7.21
CA PRO A 34 -13.05 -13.83 7.85
C PRO A 34 -13.00 -12.64 8.80
N THR A 35 -11.81 -12.24 9.27
CA THR A 35 -11.66 -11.13 10.23
C THR A 35 -10.50 -10.21 9.84
N ILE A 36 -10.63 -8.93 10.19
CA ILE A 36 -9.58 -7.93 10.00
C ILE A 36 -8.28 -8.35 10.69
N ALA A 37 -8.36 -8.91 11.90
CA ALA A 37 -7.19 -9.34 12.67
C ALA A 37 -6.41 -10.46 11.96
N ARG A 38 -7.11 -11.44 11.35
CA ARG A 38 -6.47 -12.49 10.57
C ARG A 38 -5.79 -11.94 9.31
N ALA A 39 -6.45 -11.01 8.62
CA ALA A 39 -5.84 -10.36 7.45
C ALA A 39 -4.57 -9.59 7.83
N VAL A 40 -4.62 -8.79 8.91
CA VAL A 40 -3.44 -8.02 9.38
C VAL A 40 -2.31 -8.94 9.82
N SER A 41 -2.59 -10.02 10.57
CA SER A 41 -1.57 -10.99 10.99
C SER A 41 -0.89 -11.63 9.78
N ALA A 42 -1.67 -12.15 8.84
CA ALA A 42 -1.14 -12.79 7.63
C ALA A 42 -0.33 -11.82 6.77
N GLY A 43 -0.79 -10.57 6.63
CA GLY A 43 -0.02 -9.53 5.94
C GLY A 43 1.26 -9.14 6.68
N GLY A 44 1.26 -9.17 8.02
CA GLY A 44 2.44 -8.95 8.86
C GLY A 44 3.50 -10.02 8.65
N GLU A 45 3.10 -11.29 8.65
CA GLU A 45 3.97 -12.43 8.35
C GLU A 45 4.58 -12.31 6.95
N ARG A 46 3.77 -11.92 5.96
CA ARG A 46 4.24 -11.70 4.60
C ARG A 46 5.22 -10.54 4.50
N LEU A 47 4.93 -9.41 5.18
CA LEU A 47 5.83 -8.26 5.23
C LEU A 47 7.18 -8.63 5.84
N ALA A 48 7.19 -9.39 6.93
CA ALA A 48 8.41 -9.89 7.56
C ALA A 48 9.21 -10.80 6.61
N SER A 49 8.51 -11.66 5.85
CA SER A 49 9.13 -12.57 4.87
C SER A 49 9.70 -11.86 3.65
N LEU A 50 9.12 -10.72 3.23
CA LEU A 50 9.58 -9.99 2.06
C LEU A 50 10.98 -9.40 2.24
N ASN A 51 11.39 -9.04 3.47
CA ASN A 51 12.68 -8.44 3.78
C ASN A 51 13.08 -7.29 2.82
N ILE A 52 12.10 -6.53 2.34
CA ILE A 52 12.32 -5.44 1.38
C ILE A 52 12.70 -4.19 2.15
N VAL A 53 13.85 -3.61 1.77
CA VAL A 53 14.20 -2.24 2.15
C VAL A 53 13.45 -1.28 1.25
N ASP A 54 12.51 -0.53 1.81
CA ASP A 54 11.79 0.51 1.07
C ASP A 54 12.73 1.66 0.70
N ARG A 55 13.05 1.77 -0.60
CA ARG A 55 13.84 2.88 -1.16
C ARG A 55 12.98 3.90 -1.90
N SER A 56 11.66 3.73 -1.83
CA SER A 56 10.72 4.57 -2.56
C SER A 56 10.71 5.96 -1.94
N THR A 57 10.98 6.98 -2.75
CA THR A 57 10.84 8.37 -2.33
C THR A 57 9.42 8.81 -2.66
N ARG A 58 8.74 9.41 -1.68
CA ARG A 58 7.43 10.00 -1.96
C ARG A 58 7.60 11.07 -3.05
N PRO A 59 6.86 11.00 -4.17
CA PRO A 59 6.91 12.05 -5.18
C PRO A 59 6.62 13.39 -4.53
N THR A 60 7.48 14.39 -4.76
CA THR A 60 7.26 15.72 -4.20
C THR A 60 5.98 16.29 -4.84
N PRO A 61 4.94 16.63 -4.06
CA PRO A 61 3.69 17.16 -4.62
C PRO A 61 3.90 18.50 -5.35
N TYR A 62 5.04 19.16 -5.13
CA TYR A 62 5.43 20.44 -5.72
C TYR A 62 6.54 20.32 -6.78
N GLY A 63 6.94 19.11 -7.19
CA GLY A 63 8.07 18.88 -8.11
C GLY A 63 7.79 19.27 -9.58
N ARG A 64 6.52 19.38 -9.98
CA ARG A 64 6.15 19.97 -11.27
C ARG A 64 6.01 21.48 -11.11
N SER A 65 7.14 22.18 -11.22
CA SER A 65 7.13 23.64 -11.37
C SER A 65 6.33 24.00 -12.62
N THR A 66 5.16 24.61 -12.46
CA THR A 66 4.36 25.15 -13.57
C THR A 66 4.98 26.41 -14.18
N ALA A 67 6.27 26.68 -13.93
CA ALA A 67 7.00 27.80 -14.53
C ALA A 67 6.92 27.79 -16.07
N PHE A 68 6.83 26.61 -16.69
CA PHE A 68 6.60 26.48 -18.14
C PHE A 68 5.22 26.99 -18.60
N LEU A 69 4.24 27.15 -17.71
CA LEU A 69 2.96 27.79 -18.00
C LEU A 69 3.04 29.32 -17.91
N ARG A 70 4.16 29.89 -17.44
CA ARG A 70 4.33 31.31 -17.16
C ARG A 70 5.13 32.08 -18.22
N SER A 71 5.72 31.42 -19.22
CA SER A 71 6.38 32.12 -20.33
C SER A 71 5.37 32.44 -21.42
N ARG A 72 4.96 33.71 -21.50
CA ARG A 72 4.26 34.31 -22.64
C ARG A 72 4.91 35.64 -22.97
#